data_AF-A0A5C4SS86-F1
#
_entry.id   AF-A0A5C4SS86-F1
#
_cell.length_a   1.000
_cell.length_b   1.000
_cell.length_c   1.000
_cell.angle_alpha   90.00
_cell.angle_beta   90.00
_cell.angle_gamma   90.00
#
_symmetry.space_group_name_H-M   'P 1'
#
loop_
_entity.id
_entity.type
_entity.pdbx_description
1 polymer ?
#
loop_
_entity_poly.entity_id
_entity_poly.type
_entity_poly.pdbx_seq_one_letter_code
_entity_poly.pdbx_strand_id
1 'polypeptide(L)'
;MPEVTIHIGGRDFEVSCQEGEQSFLQMAAGMLNDEAQVLSDQIGRMPEARMLLMAGLMLADKTAAVEDKIKEVEAQLAEKEAEVAQKEAELEELRSAPPPEPEHIEVPVVPPQVADTLAALAERAEYLAHEIEAKAAPDEDAEGSDEGVAEGSTGAPVAPQPSAEEV
;
A
#
# COMPACT_ATOMS: atom_id res chain seq x y z
N MET A 1 59.02 11.78 -6.84
CA MET A 1 57.84 12.30 -6.11
C MET A 1 57.40 13.54 -6.86
N PRO A 2 56.20 13.57 -7.45
CA PRO A 2 55.70 14.75 -8.13
C PRO A 2 55.44 15.89 -7.13
N GLU A 3 55.82 17.11 -7.52
CA GLU A 3 55.49 18.35 -6.81
C GLU A 3 54.24 18.94 -7.46
N VAL A 4 53.29 19.37 -6.64
CA VAL A 4 52.05 19.99 -7.08
C VAL A 4 51.92 21.35 -6.42
N THR A 5 51.71 22.38 -7.22
CA THR A 5 51.39 23.72 -6.73
C THR A 5 49.89 23.82 -6.47
N ILE A 6 49.50 24.24 -5.28
CA ILE A 6 48.12 24.49 -4.86
C ILE A 6 47.94 25.96 -4.50
N HIS A 7 46.71 26.46 -4.66
CA HIS A 7 46.36 27.86 -4.40
C HIS A 7 45.38 27.95 -3.23
N ILE A 8 45.77 28.62 -2.14
CA ILE A 8 44.93 28.77 -0.93
C ILE A 8 44.99 30.22 -0.46
N GLY A 9 43.83 30.87 -0.30
CA GLY A 9 43.73 32.24 0.23
C GLY A 9 44.50 33.27 -0.62
N GLY A 10 44.55 33.05 -1.94
CA GLY A 10 45.27 33.90 -2.89
C GLY A 10 46.80 33.74 -2.90
N ARG A 11 47.33 32.63 -2.39
CA ARG A 11 48.77 32.33 -2.36
C ARG A 11 49.05 30.92 -2.85
N ASP A 12 50.28 30.73 -3.36
CA ASP A 12 50.74 29.47 -3.94
C ASP A 12 51.55 28.68 -2.92
N PHE A 13 51.27 27.39 -2.81
CA PHE A 13 52.00 26.45 -1.95
C PHE A 13 52.45 25.25 -2.77
N GLU A 14 53.69 24.83 -2.58
CA GLU A 14 54.25 23.67 -3.26
C GLU A 14 54.29 22.48 -2.30
N VAL A 15 53.59 21.41 -2.67
CA VAL A 15 53.42 20.23 -1.83
C VAL A 15 53.82 18.99 -2.63
N SER A 16 54.64 18.14 -2.02
CA SER A 16 54.99 16.84 -2.59
C SER A 16 53.88 15.83 -2.28
N CYS A 17 53.44 15.09 -3.29
CA CYS A 17 52.42 14.04 -3.14
C CYS A 17 52.90 12.71 -3.73
N GLN A 18 52.22 11.63 -3.37
CA GLN A 18 52.46 10.34 -3.99
C GLN A 18 51.85 10.30 -5.41
N GLU A 19 52.35 9.39 -6.22
CA GLU A 19 51.85 9.20 -7.58
C GLU A 19 50.41 8.67 -7.54
N GLY A 20 49.47 9.39 -8.16
CA GLY A 20 48.05 9.07 -8.17
C GLY A 20 47.19 9.85 -7.15
N GLU A 21 47.80 10.60 -6.23
CA GLU A 21 47.08 11.38 -5.21
C GLU A 21 46.87 12.85 -5.58
N GLN A 22 47.30 13.29 -6.78
CA GLN A 22 47.27 14.70 -7.16
C GLN A 22 45.86 15.29 -7.14
N SER A 23 44.85 14.51 -7.58
CA SER A 23 43.46 14.96 -7.61
C SER A 23 42.89 15.13 -6.20
N PHE A 24 43.19 14.22 -5.28
CA PHE A 24 42.79 14.32 -3.87
C PHE A 24 43.40 15.55 -3.22
N LEU A 25 44.68 15.81 -3.47
CA LEU A 25 45.35 17.01 -2.97
C LEU A 25 44.69 18.29 -3.51
N GLN A 26 44.38 18.34 -4.81
CA GLN A 26 43.70 19.49 -5.41
C GLN A 26 42.30 19.72 -4.82
N MET A 27 41.53 18.65 -4.61
CA MET A 27 40.22 18.75 -3.96
C MET A 27 40.34 19.23 -2.52
N ALA A 28 41.29 18.70 -1.74
CA ALA A 28 41.54 19.12 -0.36
C ALA A 28 41.97 20.59 -0.28
N ALA A 29 42.86 21.01 -1.20
CA ALA A 29 43.27 22.40 -1.32
C ALA A 29 42.09 23.32 -1.66
N GLY A 30 41.20 22.88 -2.57
CA GLY A 30 39.97 23.59 -2.91
C GLY A 30 39.08 23.81 -1.68
N MET A 31 38.80 22.75 -0.93
CA MET A 31 37.99 22.84 0.30
C MET A 31 38.58 23.79 1.33
N LEU A 32 39.90 23.76 1.54
CA LEU A 32 40.57 24.67 2.46
C LEU A 32 40.56 26.12 1.94
N ASN A 33 40.73 26.30 0.62
CA ASN A 33 40.67 27.61 -0.03
C ASN A 33 39.29 28.25 0.09
N ASP A 34 38.21 27.47 -0.03
CA ASP A 34 36.85 27.97 0.12
C ASP A 34 36.63 28.57 1.51
N GLU A 35 37.04 27.87 2.57
CA GLU A 35 36.93 28.38 3.94
C GLU A 35 37.87 29.59 4.18
N ALA A 36 39.08 29.56 3.61
CA ALA A 36 40.01 30.70 3.68
C ALA A 36 39.47 31.95 2.96
N GLN A 37 38.74 31.76 1.84
CA GLN A 37 38.12 32.85 1.09
C GLN A 37 36.97 33.48 1.88
N VAL A 38 36.12 32.66 2.51
CA VAL A 38 35.05 33.14 3.40
C VAL A 38 35.61 34.02 4.53
N LEU A 39 36.70 33.58 5.16
CA LEU A 39 37.38 34.35 6.21
C LEU A 39 37.98 35.65 5.69
N SER A 40 38.57 35.61 4.49
CA SER A 40 39.16 36.79 3.84
C SER A 40 38.10 37.84 3.49
N ASP A 41 36.92 37.40 3.02
CA ASP A 41 35.82 38.28 2.65
C ASP A 41 35.16 38.93 3.86
N GLN A 42 35.06 38.21 4.99
CA GLN A 42 34.37 38.69 6.19
C GLN A 42 35.25 39.53 7.13
N ILE A 43 36.51 39.15 7.33
CA ILE A 43 37.38 39.70 8.37
C ILE A 43 38.40 40.69 7.79
N GLY A 44 38.59 40.69 6.45
CA GLY A 44 39.54 41.56 5.77
C GLY A 44 40.98 41.05 5.88
N ARG A 45 41.96 41.97 5.97
CA ARG A 45 43.39 41.58 5.96
C ARG A 45 43.78 40.88 7.27
N MET A 46 44.02 39.58 7.20
CA MET A 46 44.59 38.76 8.28
C MET A 46 45.99 38.25 7.91
N PRO A 47 46.87 38.00 8.91
CA PRO A 47 48.07 37.23 8.69
C PRO A 47 47.72 35.81 8.23
N GLU A 48 48.46 35.33 7.24
CA GLU A 48 48.25 34.02 6.61
C GLU A 48 48.16 32.86 7.62
N ALA A 49 49.13 32.76 8.54
CA ALA A 49 49.15 31.68 9.52
C ALA A 49 47.87 31.63 10.37
N ARG A 50 47.28 32.81 10.66
CA ARG A 50 46.02 32.90 11.40
C ARG A 50 44.83 32.51 10.53
N MET A 51 44.82 32.92 9.27
CA MET A 51 43.77 32.56 8.30
C MET A 51 43.72 31.04 8.09
N LEU A 52 44.86 30.41 7.80
CA LEU A 52 44.95 28.96 7.57
C LEU A 52 44.58 28.16 8.83
N LEU A 53 44.97 28.63 10.02
CA LEU A 53 44.55 28.03 11.28
C LEU A 53 43.04 28.06 11.44
N MET A 54 42.41 29.21 11.19
CA MET A 54 40.96 29.36 11.33
C MET A 54 40.21 28.55 10.26
N ALA A 55 40.67 28.56 9.01
CA ALA A 55 40.09 27.75 7.93
C ALA A 55 40.17 26.25 8.24
N GLY A 56 41.33 25.79 8.75
CA GLY A 56 41.53 24.40 9.15
C GLY A 56 40.62 23.98 10.32
N LEU A 57 40.45 24.85 11.33
CA LEU A 57 39.53 24.58 12.44
C LEU A 57 38.07 24.53 11.97
N MET A 58 37.64 25.43 11.10
CA MET A 58 36.28 25.41 10.54
C MET A 58 36.01 24.13 9.74
N LEU A 59 36.98 23.69 8.94
CA LEU A 59 36.85 22.44 8.18
C LEU A 59 36.81 21.22 9.10
N ALA A 60 37.59 21.22 10.19
CA ALA A 60 37.57 20.16 11.21
C ALA A 60 36.20 20.10 11.92
N ASP A 61 35.65 21.25 12.32
CA ASP A 61 34.34 21.33 12.96
C ASP A 61 33.22 20.82 12.03
N LYS A 62 33.28 21.17 10.75
CA LYS A 62 32.34 20.69 9.73
C LYS A 62 32.46 19.18 9.51
N THR A 63 33.68 18.65 9.51
CA THR A 63 33.91 17.21 9.37
C THR A 63 33.35 16.46 10.57
N ALA A 64 33.59 16.94 11.79
CA ALA A 64 33.01 16.37 13.01
C ALA A 64 31.47 16.38 12.96
N ALA A 65 30.86 17.48 12.51
CA ALA A 65 29.41 17.57 12.37
C ALA A 65 28.85 16.57 11.33
N VAL A 66 29.57 16.34 10.22
CA VAL A 66 29.18 15.35 9.22
C VAL A 66 29.34 13.92 9.76
N GLU A 67 30.43 13.62 10.48
CA GLU A 67 30.64 12.33 11.12
C GLU A 67 29.55 12.01 12.14
N ASP A 68 29.13 12.98 12.94
CA ASP A 68 28.04 12.79 13.89
C ASP A 68 26.70 12.56 13.20
N LYS A 69 26.44 13.25 12.08
CA LYS A 69 25.25 13.00 11.25
C LYS A 69 25.28 11.60 10.62
N ILE A 70 26.45 11.12 10.20
CA ILE A 70 26.60 9.75 9.68
C ILE A 70 26.24 8.75 10.77
N LYS A 71 26.76 8.91 11.99
CA LYS A 71 26.40 8.04 13.13
C LYS A 71 24.91 8.04 13.43
N GLU A 72 24.27 9.21 13.36
CA GLU A 72 22.81 9.32 13.56
C GLU A 72 22.04 8.56 12.47
N VAL A 73 22.43 8.74 11.20
CA VAL A 73 21.80 8.05 10.06
C VAL A 73 22.02 6.54 10.14
N GLU A 74 23.22 6.09 10.52
CA GLU A 74 23.52 4.68 10.73
C GLU A 74 22.67 4.07 11.85
N ALA A 75 22.46 4.80 12.96
CA ALA A 75 21.58 4.36 14.04
C ALA A 75 20.12 4.26 13.59
N GLN A 76 19.62 5.24 12.83
CA GLN A 76 18.28 5.20 12.25
C GLN A 76 18.11 4.04 11.26
N LEU A 77 19.14 3.77 10.44
CA LEU A 77 19.12 2.66 9.51
C LEU A 77 19.04 1.32 10.26
N ALA A 78 19.84 1.14 11.32
CA ALA A 78 19.80 -0.07 12.15
C ALA A 78 18.43 -0.28 12.82
N GLU A 79 17.80 0.80 13.31
CA GLU A 79 16.43 0.74 13.86
C GLU A 79 15.43 0.31 12.79
N LYS A 80 15.51 0.87 11.59
CA LYS A 80 14.60 0.54 10.48
C LYS A 80 14.80 -0.87 9.97
N GLU A 81 16.04 -1.35 9.89
CA GLU A 81 16.34 -2.74 9.55
C GLU A 81 15.75 -3.71 10.58
N ALA A 82 15.82 -3.38 11.87
CA ALA A 82 15.17 -4.17 12.91
C ALA A 82 13.63 -4.17 12.79
N GLU A 83 13.02 -3.02 12.49
CA GLU A 83 11.57 -2.90 12.25
C GLU A 83 11.12 -3.74 11.04
N VAL A 84 11.90 -3.70 9.95
CA VAL A 84 11.64 -4.49 8.74
C VAL A 84 11.73 -5.99 9.06
N ALA A 85 12.78 -6.42 9.77
CA ALA A 85 12.93 -7.82 10.15
C ALA A 85 11.76 -8.33 11.03
N GLN A 86 11.26 -7.50 11.95
CA GLN A 86 10.08 -7.83 12.77
C GLN A 86 8.83 -7.98 11.91
N LYS A 87 8.58 -7.04 10.99
CA LYS A 87 7.42 -7.08 10.10
C LYS A 87 7.48 -8.25 9.13
N GLU A 88 8.67 -8.60 8.64
CA GLU A 88 8.87 -9.78 7.78
C GLU A 88 8.55 -11.07 8.54
N ALA A 89 8.94 -11.17 9.81
CA ALA A 89 8.58 -12.32 10.64
C ALA A 89 7.06 -12.41 10.87
N GLU A 90 6.39 -11.31 11.20
CA GLU A 90 4.92 -11.26 11.35
C GLU A 90 4.20 -11.63 10.04
N LEU A 91 4.67 -11.11 8.91
CA LEU A 91 4.13 -11.46 7.59
C LEU A 91 4.28 -12.95 7.28
N GLU A 92 5.40 -13.55 7.63
CA GLU A 92 5.62 -14.98 7.43
C GLU A 92 4.72 -15.83 8.34
N GLU A 93 4.51 -15.42 9.59
CA GLU A 93 3.55 -16.05 10.49
C GLU A 93 2.11 -15.98 9.93
N LEU A 94 1.68 -14.83 9.43
CA LEU A 94 0.36 -14.66 8.83
C LEU A 94 0.20 -15.44 7.51
N ARG A 95 1.27 -15.55 6.70
CA ARG A 95 1.27 -16.32 5.46
C ARG A 95 1.25 -17.83 5.69
N SER A 96 1.90 -18.29 6.76
CA SER A 96 1.95 -19.71 7.14
C SER A 96 0.73 -20.15 7.94
N ALA A 97 -0.06 -19.20 8.49
CA ALA A 97 -1.32 -19.50 9.14
C ALA A 97 -2.31 -20.17 8.16
N PRO A 98 -2.97 -21.27 8.56
CA PRO A 98 -3.99 -21.89 7.72
C PRO A 98 -5.11 -20.89 7.43
N PRO A 99 -5.66 -20.88 6.20
CA PRO A 99 -6.71 -19.94 5.84
C PRO A 99 -7.90 -20.10 6.80
N PRO A 100 -8.50 -19.00 7.27
CA PRO A 100 -9.70 -19.08 8.10
C PRO A 100 -10.78 -19.87 7.36
N GLU A 101 -11.58 -20.63 8.11
CA GLU A 101 -12.69 -21.38 7.53
C GLU A 101 -13.57 -20.41 6.72
N PRO A 102 -13.98 -20.78 5.49
CA PRO A 102 -14.78 -19.90 4.65
C PRO A 102 -16.10 -19.58 5.37
N GLU A 103 -16.26 -18.33 5.80
CA GLU A 103 -17.51 -17.84 6.35
C GLU A 103 -18.53 -17.78 5.21
N HIS A 104 -19.46 -18.74 5.20
CA HIS A 104 -20.59 -18.73 4.28
C HIS A 104 -21.58 -17.64 4.70
N ILE A 105 -21.50 -16.48 4.05
CA ILE A 105 -22.48 -15.41 4.19
C ILE A 105 -23.65 -15.74 3.27
N GLU A 106 -24.75 -16.23 3.84
CA GLU A 106 -26.00 -16.43 3.11
C GLU A 106 -26.59 -15.07 2.72
N VAL A 107 -26.31 -14.65 1.50
CA VAL A 107 -26.95 -13.48 0.90
C VAL A 107 -28.34 -13.90 0.40
N PRO A 108 -29.43 -13.26 0.85
CA PRO A 108 -30.76 -13.49 0.28
C PRO A 108 -30.72 -13.24 -1.23
N VAL A 109 -30.81 -14.33 -2.00
CA VAL A 109 -30.74 -14.30 -3.48
C VAL A 109 -31.94 -13.55 -4.07
N VAL A 110 -33.03 -13.48 -3.30
CA VAL A 110 -34.24 -12.74 -3.66
C VAL A 110 -34.39 -11.55 -2.73
N PRO A 111 -34.13 -10.33 -3.22
CA PRO A 111 -34.44 -9.11 -2.49
C PRO A 111 -35.97 -9.02 -2.23
N PRO A 112 -36.42 -8.52 -1.08
CA PRO A 112 -37.85 -8.44 -0.74
C PRO A 112 -38.67 -7.66 -1.78
N GLN A 113 -38.04 -6.69 -2.46
CA GLN A 113 -38.64 -5.89 -3.52
C GLN A 113 -39.13 -6.74 -4.70
N VAL A 114 -38.48 -7.89 -4.97
CA VAL A 114 -38.92 -8.82 -6.03
C VAL A 114 -40.21 -9.54 -5.63
N ALA A 115 -40.33 -9.95 -4.37
CA ALA A 115 -41.56 -10.55 -3.85
C ALA A 115 -42.71 -9.54 -3.85
N ASP A 116 -42.45 -8.31 -3.41
CA ASP A 116 -43.44 -7.23 -3.35
C ASP A 116 -43.96 -6.87 -4.75
N THR A 117 -43.07 -6.80 -5.75
CA THR A 117 -43.45 -6.50 -7.13
C THR A 117 -44.26 -7.62 -7.78
N LEU A 118 -43.94 -8.89 -7.50
CA LEU A 118 -44.72 -10.04 -7.97
C LEU A 118 -46.13 -10.07 -7.34
N ALA A 119 -46.24 -9.75 -6.05
CA ALA A 119 -47.54 -9.64 -5.37
C ALA A 119 -48.41 -8.52 -5.98
N ALA A 120 -47.82 -7.33 -6.19
CA ALA A 120 -48.53 -6.21 -6.82
C ALA A 120 -48.97 -6.51 -8.26
N LEU A 121 -48.17 -7.29 -9.01
CA LEU A 121 -48.54 -7.72 -10.36
C LEU A 121 -49.72 -8.70 -10.34
N ALA A 122 -49.75 -9.63 -9.37
CA ALA A 122 -50.84 -10.57 -9.19
C ALA A 122 -52.15 -9.86 -8.84
N GLU A 123 -52.15 -8.93 -7.88
CA GLU A 123 -53.33 -8.11 -7.55
C GLU A 123 -53.86 -7.32 -8.76
N ARG A 124 -52.95 -6.73 -9.56
CA ARG A 124 -53.33 -6.01 -10.77
C ARG A 124 -53.93 -6.95 -11.83
N ALA A 125 -53.44 -8.18 -11.93
CA ALA A 125 -53.98 -9.19 -12.84
C ALA A 125 -55.38 -9.66 -12.40
N GLU A 126 -55.60 -9.90 -11.11
CA GLU A 126 -56.91 -10.24 -10.53
C GLU A 126 -57.93 -9.12 -10.73
N TYR A 127 -57.53 -7.87 -10.47
CA TYR A 127 -58.38 -6.70 -10.72
C TYR A 127 -58.83 -6.62 -12.20
N LEU A 128 -57.89 -6.82 -13.13
CA LEU A 128 -58.19 -6.76 -14.56
C LEU A 128 -59.06 -7.94 -15.01
N ALA A 129 -58.88 -9.13 -14.42
CA ALA A 129 -59.75 -10.27 -14.63
C ALA A 129 -61.19 -10.00 -14.16
N HIS A 130 -61.38 -9.46 -12.95
CA HIS A 130 -62.69 -9.06 -12.45
C HIS A 130 -63.35 -7.95 -13.28
N GLU A 131 -62.58 -6.97 -13.78
CA GLU A 131 -63.11 -5.97 -14.71
C GLU A 131 -63.60 -6.59 -16.02
N ILE A 132 -62.92 -7.63 -16.52
CA ILE A 132 -63.34 -8.34 -17.73
C ILE A 132 -64.60 -9.17 -17.45
N GLU A 133 -64.63 -9.94 -16.35
CA GLU A 133 -65.80 -10.74 -15.96
C GLU A 133 -67.04 -9.86 -15.72
N ALA A 134 -66.88 -8.74 -15.02
CA ALA A 134 -67.97 -7.79 -14.78
C ALA A 134 -68.48 -7.13 -16.07
N LYS A 135 -67.62 -6.97 -17.09
CA LYS A 135 -68.01 -6.49 -18.43
C LYS A 135 -68.55 -7.62 -19.33
N ALA A 136 -68.26 -8.87 -19.02
CA ALA A 136 -68.57 -10.04 -19.84
C ALA A 136 -69.76 -10.87 -19.33
N ALA A 137 -70.20 -10.71 -18.08
CA ALA A 137 -71.32 -11.47 -17.52
C ALA A 137 -72.65 -11.11 -18.22
N PRO A 138 -73.32 -12.08 -18.88
CA PRO A 138 -74.74 -12.02 -19.18
C PRO A 138 -75.54 -12.45 -17.95
N ASP A 139 -76.63 -11.75 -17.63
CA ASP A 139 -77.58 -12.18 -16.59
C ASP A 139 -78.15 -13.56 -16.97
N GLU A 140 -77.89 -14.63 -16.19
CA GLU A 140 -78.79 -15.79 -16.07
C GLU A 140 -78.36 -16.84 -15.02
N ASP A 141 -79.22 -17.05 -14.03
CA ASP A 141 -79.32 -18.18 -13.11
C ASP A 141 -79.81 -19.46 -13.82
N ALA A 142 -79.25 -20.63 -13.47
CA ALA A 142 -79.88 -21.98 -13.38
C ALA A 142 -78.79 -23.08 -13.58
N GLU A 143 -78.16 -23.59 -12.52
CA GLU A 143 -78.57 -24.74 -11.68
C GLU A 143 -78.82 -26.08 -12.40
N GLY A 144 -78.16 -27.12 -11.87
CA GLY A 144 -78.56 -28.53 -11.97
C GLY A 144 -77.38 -29.49 -12.22
N SER A 145 -76.53 -29.80 -11.22
CA SER A 145 -76.60 -30.98 -10.33
C SER A 145 -76.67 -32.32 -11.09
N ASP A 146 -75.82 -33.32 -10.87
CA ASP A 146 -75.64 -34.10 -9.63
C ASP A 146 -74.62 -35.23 -9.97
N GLU A 147 -73.39 -35.22 -9.43
CA GLU A 147 -72.83 -36.00 -8.30
C GLU A 147 -72.78 -37.56 -8.39
N GLY A 148 -71.66 -38.10 -7.86
CA GLY A 148 -71.53 -39.48 -7.32
C GLY A 148 -70.53 -40.40 -8.07
N VAL A 149 -69.20 -40.36 -7.87
CA VAL A 149 -68.33 -40.78 -6.72
C VAL A 149 -68.04 -42.29 -6.60
N ALA A 150 -66.73 -42.60 -6.47
CA ALA A 150 -66.05 -43.64 -5.67
C ALA A 150 -65.13 -44.56 -6.51
N GLU A 151 -63.80 -44.34 -6.57
CA GLU A 151 -62.73 -44.63 -5.58
C GLU A 151 -62.09 -46.02 -5.77
N GLY A 152 -60.75 -46.04 -5.74
CA GLY A 152 -59.97 -47.27 -5.52
C GLY A 152 -58.49 -47.18 -5.91
N SER A 153 -57.62 -46.98 -4.90
CA SER A 153 -56.37 -47.75 -4.65
C SER A 153 -55.27 -47.71 -5.74
N THR A 154 -53.99 -47.35 -5.59
CA THR A 154 -52.91 -47.62 -4.60
C THR A 154 -51.64 -47.07 -5.30
N GLY A 155 -50.70 -46.31 -4.72
CA GLY A 155 -49.76 -46.69 -3.66
C GLY A 155 -48.30 -46.86 -4.17
N ALA A 156 -47.53 -45.75 -4.20
CA ALA A 156 -46.07 -45.61 -3.91
C ALA A 156 -44.98 -46.21 -4.85
N PRO A 157 -43.65 -45.94 -4.69
CA PRO A 157 -42.95 -44.70 -4.27
C PRO A 157 -41.69 -44.34 -5.14
N VAL A 158 -41.15 -43.17 -4.81
CA VAL A 158 -39.81 -42.59 -5.02
C VAL A 158 -38.64 -43.59 -5.07
N ALA A 159 -37.72 -43.41 -6.02
CA ALA A 159 -36.40 -44.06 -6.08
C ALA A 159 -35.29 -43.11 -5.57
N PRO A 160 -34.35 -43.58 -4.73
CA PRO A 160 -33.17 -42.80 -4.34
C PRO A 160 -31.99 -43.07 -5.29
N GLN A 161 -31.20 -42.02 -5.57
CA GLN A 161 -29.88 -42.15 -6.19
C GLN A 161 -28.82 -42.50 -5.14
N PRO A 162 -27.83 -43.37 -5.43
CA PRO A 162 -26.68 -43.56 -4.57
C PRO A 162 -25.50 -42.65 -4.96
N SER A 163 -24.90 -42.08 -3.92
CA SER A 163 -23.58 -41.47 -3.84
C SER A 163 -22.46 -42.51 -3.75
N ALA A 164 -21.34 -42.24 -4.43
CA ALA A 164 -19.97 -42.77 -4.19
C ALA A 164 -19.02 -41.69 -4.77
N GLU A 165 -18.23 -40.93 -4.03
CA GLU A 165 -17.09 -41.25 -3.14
C GLU A 165 -15.83 -41.70 -3.92
N GLU A 166 -14.81 -40.83 -3.83
CA GLU A 166 -13.34 -40.97 -4.01
C GLU A 166 -12.76 -41.82 -5.15
N VAL A 167 -12.07 -41.15 -6.09
CA VAL A 167 -10.59 -41.06 -6.21
C VAL A 167 -10.21 -39.71 -6.80
#